data_AF-A0A966XH11-F1
#
_entry.id   AF-A0A966XH11-F1
#
_cell.length_a   1.000
_cell.length_b   1.000
_cell.length_c   1.000
_cell.angle_alpha   90.00
_cell.angle_beta   90.00
_cell.angle_gamma   90.00
#
_symmetry.space_group_name_H-M   'P 1'
#
loop_
_entity.id
_entity.type
_entity.pdbx_description
1 polymer ?
#
loop_
_entity_poly.entity_id
_entity_poly.type
_entity_poly.pdbx_seq_one_letter_code
_entity_poly.pdbx_strand_id
1 'polypeptide(L)' 'FVLVSEKEISNAIRHAYWSEKQIIEGSGSVGIAALISGKVKPLGPTMILLSGCNIDINLHHRIISGEDVDVTSED' A
#
# COMPACT_ATOMS: atom_id res chain seq x y z
N PHE A 1 0.57 1.29 -18.41
CA PHE A 1 0.66 0.82 -17.01
C PHE A 1 0.66 2.03 -16.09
N VAL A 2 0.29 1.87 -14.82
CA VAL A 2 0.32 2.95 -13.81
C VAL A 2 1.46 2.65 -12.84
N LEU A 3 2.25 3.66 -12.50
CA LEU A 3 3.31 3.55 -11.49
C LEU A 3 2.88 4.26 -10.22
N VAL A 4 3.21 3.66 -9.07
CA VAL A 4 3.06 4.25 -7.75
C VAL A 4 4.44 4.33 -7.08
N SER A 5 4.67 5.35 -6.26
CA SER A 5 5.91 5.54 -5.52
C SER A 5 5.91 4.79 -4.19
N GLU A 6 7.08 4.60 -3.58
CA GLU A 6 7.21 3.99 -2.23
C GLU A 6 6.41 4.75 -1.16
N LYS A 7 6.32 6.08 -1.28
CA LYS A 7 5.47 6.90 -0.41
C LYS A 7 3.98 6.61 -0.61
N GLU A 8 3.54 6.41 -1.85
CA GLU A 8 2.15 6.04 -2.15
C GLU A 8 1.84 4.61 -1.68
N ILE A 9 2.79 3.69 -1.80
CA ILE A 9 2.71 2.31 -1.27
C ILE A 9 2.59 2.35 0.26
N SER A 10 3.46 3.08 0.95
CA SER A 10 3.42 3.24 2.41
C SER A 10 2.09 3.82 2.89
N ASN A 11 1.56 4.84 2.19
CA ASN A 11 0.24 5.39 2.47
C ASN A 11 -0.89 4.37 2.25
N ALA A 12 -0.78 3.53 1.23
CA ALA A 12 -1.77 2.49 0.95
C ALA A 12 -1.78 1.37 2.00
N ILE A 13 -0.60 0.91 2.44
CA ILE A 13 -0.48 -0.07 3.55
C ILE A 13 -1.08 0.52 4.83
N ARG A 14 -0.76 1.78 5.14
CA ARG A 14 -1.33 2.49 6.29
C ARG A 14 -2.85 2.57 6.23
N HIS A 15 -3.40 2.90 5.06
CA HIS A 15 -4.85 2.91 4.86
C HIS A 15 -5.46 1.52 5.02
N ALA A 16 -4.87 0.48 4.42
CA ALA A 16 -5.36 -0.89 4.52
C ALA A 16 -5.42 -1.38 5.98
N TYR A 17 -4.42 -1.06 6.80
CA TYR A 17 -4.44 -1.43 8.21
C TYR A 17 -5.47 -0.64 9.02
N TRP A 18 -5.45 0.70 8.93
CA TRP A 18 -6.26 1.54 9.80
C TRP A 18 -7.73 1.55 9.42
N SER A 19 -8.05 1.60 8.13
CA SER A 19 -9.42 1.66 7.60
C SER A 19 -10.03 0.28 7.40
N GLU A 20 -9.27 -0.66 6.81
CA GLU A 20 -9.80 -1.95 6.32
C GLU A 20 -9.44 -3.14 7.23
N LYS A 21 -8.61 -2.91 8.25
CA LYS A 21 -8.08 -3.94 9.17
C LYS A 21 -7.35 -5.08 8.45
N GLN A 22 -6.76 -4.78 7.30
CA GLN A 22 -5.98 -5.72 6.50
C GLN A 22 -4.48 -5.52 6.73
N ILE A 23 -3.76 -6.63 6.88
CA ILE A 23 -2.29 -6.66 6.88
C ILE A 23 -1.89 -7.11 5.48
N ILE A 24 -1.21 -6.23 4.75
CA ILE A 24 -0.81 -6.47 3.36
C ILE A 24 0.64 -6.04 3.13
N GLU A 25 1.26 -6.61 2.11
CA GLU A 25 2.60 -6.25 1.66
C GLU A 25 2.58 -5.09 0.62
N GLY A 26 3.76 -4.60 0.25
CA GLY A 26 3.92 -3.55 -0.77
C GLY A 26 3.23 -3.87 -2.09
N SER A 27 3.54 -5.02 -2.70
CA SER A 27 2.88 -5.52 -3.92
C SER A 27 1.37 -5.66 -3.78
N GLY A 28 0.88 -6.12 -2.63
CA GLY A 28 -0.56 -6.26 -2.35
C GLY A 28 -1.31 -4.93 -2.22
N SER A 29 -0.59 -3.82 -2.00
CA SER A 29 -1.17 -2.49 -1.76
C SER A 29 -1.31 -1.61 -3.02
N VAL A 30 -0.70 -2.00 -4.15
CA VAL A 30 -0.56 -1.12 -5.33
C VAL A 30 -1.90 -0.65 -5.92
N GLY A 31 -2.95 -1.47 -5.85
CA GLY A 31 -4.29 -1.09 -6.27
C GLY A 31 -4.89 0.01 -5.38
N ILE A 32 -4.72 -0.10 -4.07
CA ILE A 32 -5.13 0.93 -3.09
C ILE A 32 -4.32 2.21 -3.35
N ALA A 33 -3.00 2.09 -3.53
CA ALA A 33 -2.11 3.22 -3.81
C ALA A 33 -2.55 4.01 -5.06
N ALA A 34 -2.92 3.30 -6.13
CA ALA A 34 -3.37 3.92 -7.38
C ALA A 34 -4.70 4.69 -7.21
N LEU A 35 -5.62 4.20 -6.38
CA LEU A 35 -6.88 4.90 -6.09
C LEU A 35 -6.67 6.11 -5.17
N ILE A 36 -5.94 5.94 -4.06
CA ILE A 36 -5.72 7.01 -3.08
C ILE A 36 -4.91 8.15 -3.67
N SER A 37 -3.91 7.86 -4.52
CA SER A 37 -3.14 8.88 -5.25
C SER A 37 -3.96 9.57 -6.36
N GLY A 38 -5.16 9.08 -6.67
CA GLY A 38 -6.00 9.60 -7.74
C GLY A 38 -5.49 9.33 -9.16
N LYS A 39 -4.48 8.47 -9.31
CA LYS A 39 -3.92 8.05 -10.61
C LYS A 39 -4.87 7.14 -11.38
N VAL A 40 -5.73 6.42 -10.68
CA VAL A 40 -6.84 5.64 -11.25
C VAL A 40 -8.15 6.19 -10.72
N LYS A 41 -9.05 6.55 -11.64
CA LYS A 41 -10.39 7.07 -11.34
C LYS A 41 -11.43 6.20 -12.06
N PRO A 42 -11.91 5.13 -11.42
CA PRO A 42 -12.87 4.23 -12.06
C PRO A 42 -14.23 4.90 -12.26
N LEU A 43 -14.94 4.50 -13.31
CA LEU A 43 -16.27 5.03 -13.68
C LEU A 43 -17.42 4.11 -13.26
N GLY A 44 -17.13 2.93 -12.72
CA GLY A 44 -18.12 1.92 -12.36
C GLY A 44 -17.63 1.00 -11.24
N PRO A 45 -18.38 -0.09 -10.93
CA PRO A 45 -18.00 -1.05 -9.90
C PRO A 45 -16.57 -1.54 -10.12
N THR A 46 -15.75 -1.41 -9.08
CA THR A 46 -14.32 -1.68 -9.13
C THR A 46 -13.93 -2.55 -7.95
N MET A 47 -13.07 -3.53 -8.21
CA MET A 47 -12.48 -4.39 -7.20
C MET A 47 -10.97 -4.19 -7.20
N ILE A 48 -10.36 -4.20 -6.01
CA ILE A 48 -8.93 -4.37 -5.84
C ILE A 48 -8.69 -5.78 -5.31
N LEU A 49 -7.75 -6.51 -5.92
CA LEU A 49 -7.26 -7.77 -5.41
C LEU A 49 -6.09 -7.51 -4.45
N LEU A 50 -6.25 -7.90 -3.19
CA LEU A 50 -5.15 -7.94 -2.22
C LEU A 50 -4.41 -9.26 -2.39
N SER A 51 -3.31 -9.25 -3.13
CA SER A 51 -2.65 -10.48 -3.60
C SER A 51 -1.71 -11.13 -2.59
N GLY A 52 -1.27 -10.43 -1.56
CA GLY A 52 -0.24 -10.93 -0.64
C GLY A 52 -0.11 -10.14 0.66
N CYS A 53 0.47 -10.81 1.65
CA CYS A 53 0.72 -10.32 3.01
C CYS A 53 2.06 -10.83 3.58
N ASN A 54 3.04 -11.12 2.71
CA ASN A 54 4.35 -11.62 3.11
C ASN A 54 5.31 -10.47 3.43
N ILE A 55 5.00 -9.72 4.49
CA ILE A 55 5.76 -8.57 4.96
C ILE A 55 6.32 -8.83 6.36
N ASP A 56 7.55 -8.38 6.63
CA ASP A 56 8.09 -8.36 7.99
C ASP A 56 7.18 -7.50 8.89
N ILE A 57 6.75 -8.05 10.03
CA ILE A 57 5.76 -7.37 10.87
C ILE A 57 6.31 -6.11 11.55
N ASN A 58 7.62 -6.02 11.78
CA ASN A 58 8.27 -4.82 12.29
C ASN A 58 8.30 -3.73 11.22
N LEU A 59 8.61 -4.09 9.96
CA LEU A 59 8.50 -3.17 8.83
C LEU A 59 7.06 -2.68 8.66
N HIS A 60 6.10 -3.60 8.67
CA HIS A 60 4.68 -3.25 8.59
C HIS A 60 4.30 -2.30 9.74
N HIS A 61 4.72 -2.58 10.97
CA HIS A 61 4.49 -1.74 12.14
C HIS A 61 5.06 -0.32 11.98
N ARG A 62 6.30 -0.19 11.47
CA ARG A 62 6.93 1.10 11.16
C ARG A 62 6.08 1.93 10.18
N ILE A 63 5.66 1.30 9.08
CA ILE A 63 4.84 1.96 8.05
C ILE A 63 3.51 2.45 8.63
N ILE A 64 2.76 1.57 9.32
CA ILE A 64 1.45 1.95 9.89
C ILE A 64 1.56 2.98 11.01
N SER A 65 2.74 3.10 11.63
CA SER A 65 3.05 4.11 12.65
C SER A 65 3.45 5.48 12.08
N GLY A 66 3.53 5.61 10.75
CA GLY A 66 3.76 6.90 10.08
C GLY A 66 5.08 7.03 9.34
N GLU A 67 5.93 6.00 9.34
CA GLU A 67 7.18 6.03 8.59
C GLU A 67 6.93 5.87 7.08
N ASP A 68 7.58 6.70 6.27
CA ASP A 68 7.66 6.53 4.82
C ASP A 68 8.94 5.74 4.53
N VAL A 69 8.82 4.41 4.42
CA VAL A 69 9.98 3.53 4.25
C VAL A 69 10.35 3.45 2.77
N ASP A 70 11.62 3.68 2.47
CA ASP A 70 12.22 3.36 1.18
C ASP A 70 13.05 2.09 1.34
N VAL A 71 12.47 0.95 0.98
CA VAL A 71 13.12 -0.37 1.11
C VAL A 71 14.36 -0.51 0.22
N THR A 72 14.59 0.40 -0.73
CA THR A 72 15.80 0.39 -1.57
C THR A 72 16.99 1.06 -0.90
N SER A 73 16.76 1.74 0.23
CA SER A 73 17.78 2.43 1.03
C SER A 73 18.24 1.63 2.26
N GLU A 74 17.64 0.48 2.51
CA GLU A 74 18.01 -0.45 3.58
C GLU A 74 18.73 -1.66 2.95
N ASP A 75 20.06 -1.58 2.90
CA ASP A 75 20.98 -2.70 2.57
C ASP A 75 21.21 -3.64 3.77
#